data_AF-R6R2T4-F1
#
_entry.id   AF-R6R2T4-F1
#
_cell.length_a   1.000
_cell.length_b   1.000
_cell.length_c   1.000
_cell.angle_alpha   90.00
_cell.angle_beta   90.00
_cell.angle_gamma   90.00
#
_symmetry.space_group_name_H-M   'P 1'
#
loop_
_entity.id
_entity.type
_entity.pdbx_description
1 polymer ?
#
loop_
_entity_poly.entity_id
_entity_poly.type
_entity_poly.pdbx_seq_one_letter_code
_entity_poly.pdbx_strand_id
1 'polypeptide(L)' 'MYKCERCDWTGSSSELGHYTEYRGECHGAPAWETLPCCPECGYDVENIEEE' A
#
# COMPACT_ATOMS: atom_id res chain seq x y z
N MET A 1 -2.62 7.00 -10.84
CA MET A 1 -2.44 7.92 -9.68
C MET A 1 -2.98 7.18 -8.45
N TYR A 2 -2.60 7.50 -7.22
CA TYR A 2 -3.12 6.82 -6.03
C TYR A 2 -3.95 7.76 -5.18
N LYS A 3 -5.01 7.23 -4.56
CA LYS A 3 -5.88 7.95 -3.62
C LYS A 3 -6.08 7.16 -2.34
N CYS A 4 -6.05 7.84 -1.21
CA CYS A 4 -6.44 7.29 0.07
C CYS A 4 -7.91 7.63 0.38
N GLU A 5 -8.74 6.62 0.58
CA GLU A 5 -10.18 6.79 0.87
C GLU A 5 -10.47 7.27 2.31
N ARG A 6 -9.45 7.33 3.18
CA ARG A 6 -9.63 7.73 4.59
C ARG A 6 -9.33 9.20 4.86
N CYS A 7 -8.32 9.76 4.20
CA CYS A 7 -7.87 11.14 4.42
C CYS A 7 -7.76 11.94 3.11
N ASP A 8 -8.31 11.42 2.02
CA ASP A 8 -8.34 12.04 0.69
C ASP A 8 -6.96 12.43 0.12
N TRP A 9 -5.88 11.84 0.65
CA TRP A 9 -4.55 12.03 0.12
C TRP A 9 -4.47 11.48 -1.31
N THR A 10 -3.86 12.24 -2.22
CA THR A 10 -3.60 11.82 -3.61
C THR A 10 -2.14 12.02 -3.96
N GLY A 11 -1.53 11.06 -4.63
CA GLY A 11 -0.13 11.15 -5.03
C GLY A 11 0.30 10.12 -6.06
N SER A 12 1.57 10.20 -6.44
CA SER A 12 2.20 9.27 -7.37
C SER A 12 2.72 8.02 -6.66
N SER A 13 3.07 6.98 -7.42
CA SER A 13 3.67 5.75 -6.87
C SER A 13 4.97 6.02 -6.09
N SER A 14 5.70 7.09 -6.43
CA SER A 14 6.94 7.48 -5.76
C SER A 14 6.72 8.12 -4.38
N GLU A 15 5.50 8.54 -4.07
CA GLU A 15 5.15 9.20 -2.80
C GLU A 15 4.44 8.26 -1.81
N LEU A 16 4.24 7.00 -2.19
CA LEU A 16 3.54 6.02 -1.38
C LEU A 16 4.34 5.61 -0.15
N GLY A 17 3.64 5.52 0.98
CA GLY A 17 4.11 4.75 2.13
C GLY A 17 4.05 3.26 1.82
N HIS A 18 4.75 2.45 2.61
CA HIS A 18 4.72 1.00 2.48
C HIS A 18 4.69 0.35 3.86
N TYR A 19 3.94 -0.73 4.01
CA TYR A 19 3.98 -1.60 5.18
C TYR A 19 4.24 -3.04 4.76
N THR A 20 4.83 -3.80 5.68
CA THR A 20 5.11 -5.22 5.47
C THR A 20 4.04 -6.03 6.21
N GLU A 21 3.29 -6.84 5.48
CA GLU A 21 2.29 -7.74 6.03
C GLU A 21 2.75 -9.19 5.95
N TYR A 22 2.45 -9.96 7.01
CA TYR A 22 2.68 -11.39 7.03
C TYR A 22 1.60 -12.12 6.20
N ARG A 23 2.02 -12.89 5.19
CA ARG A 23 1.11 -13.63 4.29
C ARG A 23 1.09 -15.14 4.54
N GLY A 24 1.79 -15.63 5.57
CA GLY A 24 1.89 -17.05 5.89
C GLY A 24 3.32 -17.58 5.70
N GLU A 25 3.46 -18.86 5.36
CA GLU A 25 4.76 -19.50 5.16
C GLU A 25 4.87 -20.05 3.74
N CYS A 26 5.99 -19.78 3.08
CA CYS A 26 6.33 -20.33 1.77
C CYS A 26 7.55 -21.24 1.93
N HIS A 27 7.39 -22.53 1.66
CA HIS A 27 8.45 -23.55 1.84
C HIS A 27 9.08 -23.59 3.24
N GLY A 28 8.29 -23.32 4.29
CA GLY A 28 8.76 -23.34 5.69
C GLY A 28 9.53 -22.09 6.12
N ALA A 29 9.52 -21.02 5.31
CA ALA A 29 10.00 -19.70 5.69
C ALA A 29 8.83 -18.72 5.75
N PRO A 30 8.85 -17.75 6.69
CA PRO A 30 7.80 -16.73 6.77
C PRO A 30 7.80 -15.89 5.50
N ALA A 31 6.64 -15.81 4.86
CA ALA A 31 6.39 -15.01 3.68
C ALA A 31 5.81 -13.65 4.09
N TRP A 32 6.51 -12.61 3.67
CA TRP A 32 6.13 -11.23 3.92
C TRP A 32 5.89 -10.54 2.58
N GLU A 33 4.87 -9.69 2.52
CA GLU A 33 4.56 -8.90 1.35
C GLU A 33 4.61 -7.41 1.72
N THR A 34 5.26 -6.61 0.87
CA THR A 34 5.29 -5.17 1.03
C THR A 34 4.16 -4.58 0.21
N LEU A 35 3.21 -3.92 0.89
CA LEU A 35 2.02 -3.33 0.29
C LEU A 35 2.10 -1.80 0.35
N PRO A 36 1.60 -1.10 -0.68
CA PRO A 36 1.52 0.35 -0.68
C PRO A 36 0.45 0.84 0.31
N CYS A 37 0.71 1.97 0.96
CA CYS A 37 -0.25 2.65 1.82
C CYS A 37 -0.12 4.18 1.74
N CYS A 38 -1.10 4.86 2.32
CA CYS A 38 -1.12 6.30 2.44
C CYS A 38 0.01 6.75 3.38
N PRO A 39 0.91 7.65 2.95
CA PRO A 39 2.01 8.12 3.79
C PRO A 39 1.53 8.94 5.01
N GLU A 40 0.34 9.55 4.94
CA GLU A 40 -0.18 10.42 5.99
C GLU A 40 -0.85 9.65 7.13
N CYS A 41 -1.65 8.62 6.80
CA CYS A 41 -2.48 7.92 7.78
C CYS A 41 -2.24 6.40 7.85
N GLY A 42 -1.38 5.86 6.98
CA GLY A 42 -1.06 4.43 6.92
C GLY A 42 -2.18 3.53 6.40
N TYR A 43 -3.32 4.10 5.99
CA TYR A 43 -4.44 3.34 5.42
C TYR A 43 -4.14 2.91 3.99
N ASP A 44 -4.82 1.88 3.49
CA ASP A 44 -4.66 1.42 2.12
C ASP A 44 -5.00 2.52 1.10
N VAL A 45 -4.36 2.44 -0.06
CA VAL A 45 -4.55 3.34 -1.19
C VAL A 45 -5.10 2.58 -2.38
N GLU A 46 -5.98 3.23 -3.14
CA GLU A 46 -6.48 2.70 -4.40
C GLU A 46 -5.72 3.32 -5.57
N ASN A 47 -5.41 2.51 -6.57
CA ASN A 47 -4.88 3.01 -7.83
C ASN A 47 -6.06 3.51 -8.69
N ILE A 48 -6.10 4.82 -8.90
CA ILE A 48 -7.10 5.54 -9.68
C ILE A 48 -6.56 5.92 -11.06
N GLU A 49 -5.90 4.99 -11.76
CA GLU A 49 -5.52 5.20 -13.17
C GLU A 49 -6.69 5.79 -13.98
N GLU A 50 -6.45 6.92 -14.65
CA GLU A 50 -7.43 7.50 -15.58
C GLU A 50 -7.56 6.54 -16.77
N GLU A 51 -8.71 5.86 -16.88
CA GLU A 51 -9.09 5.02 -18.03
C GLU A 51 -9.18 5.82 -19.34
#